data_AF-A0A1L7LKH3-F1
#
_entry.id   AF-A0A1L7LKH3-F1
#
_cell.length_a   1.000
_cell.length_b   1.000
_cell.length_c   1.000
_cell.angle_alpha   90.00
_cell.angle_beta   90.00
_cell.angle_gamma   90.00
#
_symmetry.space_group_name_H-M   'P 1'
#
loop_
_entity.id
_entity.type
_entity.pdbx_description
1 polymer ?
#
loop_
_entity_poly.entity_id
_entity_poly.type
_entity_poly.pdbx_seq_one_letter_code
_entity_poly.pdbx_strand_id
1 'polypeptide(L)'
;MQRDYPNGEPDWHYVKDLSDISEQTLLKSFSKKGRPLVKKAKTFGTKLRRLNRDELNLFKEITSATSDRREYSDKSLDYYQDFYDSFGDKAEFMIASLNFEDYLEHLQKDQGKLGDKIAKLQADLEKNPHSEKKQNQLREFSSQFDTFTTRQNEAQEFITKYGKKDVILAGSLFIYTPQEAVYLFLVPTQSLINSTLLLSYKNM
;
A
#
# COMPACT_ATOMS: atom_id res chain seq x y z
N MET A 1 -23.28 9.98 24.02
CA MET A 1 -22.66 9.25 22.89
C MET A 1 -23.77 8.82 21.96
N GLN A 2 -23.95 9.50 20.83
CA GLN A 2 -24.84 9.02 19.78
C GLN A 2 -23.95 8.26 18.80
N ARG A 3 -24.08 6.92 18.79
CA ARG A 3 -23.27 6.01 17.98
C ARG A 3 -23.99 5.52 16.72
N ASP A 4 -25.08 6.18 16.32
CA ASP A 4 -25.81 5.83 15.09
C ASP A 4 -26.44 7.04 14.41
N TYR A 5 -26.50 6.97 13.08
CA TYR A 5 -27.15 7.93 12.21
C TYR A 5 -28.68 7.86 12.42
N PRO A 6 -29.37 8.97 12.74
CA PRO A 6 -30.79 8.95 13.08
C PRO A 6 -31.71 8.39 11.98
N ASN A 7 -31.27 8.40 10.71
CA ASN A 7 -31.99 7.84 9.56
C ASN A 7 -31.28 6.65 8.89
N GLY A 8 -30.25 6.07 9.52
CA GLY A 8 -29.54 4.90 9.00
C GLY A 8 -28.50 5.16 7.90
N GLU A 9 -28.50 6.32 7.26
CA GLU A 9 -27.52 6.71 6.23
C GLU A 9 -26.72 7.97 6.61
N PRO A 10 -25.46 8.11 6.15
CA PRO A 10 -24.67 9.31 6.37
C PRO A 10 -25.19 10.48 5.53
N ASP A 11 -25.34 11.67 6.13
CA ASP A 11 -25.75 12.87 5.37
C ASP A 11 -24.67 13.38 4.39
N TRP A 12 -23.43 12.94 4.55
CA TRP A 12 -22.28 13.41 3.77
C TRP A 12 -21.47 12.26 3.20
N HIS A 13 -21.36 12.23 1.87
CA HIS A 13 -20.55 11.28 1.13
C HIS A 13 -19.38 11.99 0.47
N TYR A 14 -18.19 11.39 0.57
CA TYR A 14 -17.06 11.80 -0.26
C TYR A 14 -17.21 11.16 -1.64
N VAL A 15 -17.54 11.98 -2.64
CA VAL A 15 -17.68 11.54 -4.03
C VAL A 15 -16.50 12.06 -4.84
N LYS A 16 -15.90 11.16 -5.61
CA LYS A 16 -14.89 11.51 -6.60
C LYS A 16 -15.48 11.33 -7.99
N ASP A 17 -15.71 12.44 -8.67
CA ASP A 17 -16.12 12.42 -10.08
C ASP A 17 -14.99 11.85 -10.94
N LEU A 18 -15.33 10.85 -11.76
CA LEU A 18 -14.42 10.15 -12.66
C LEU A 18 -14.69 10.46 -14.14
N SER A 19 -15.71 11.27 -14.47
CA SER A 19 -16.20 11.48 -15.83
C SER A 19 -15.11 11.91 -16.83
N ASP A 20 -14.19 12.77 -16.38
CA ASP A 20 -13.06 13.29 -17.18
C ASP A 20 -11.71 12.71 -16.76
N ILE A 21 -11.71 11.62 -15.98
CA ILE A 21 -10.49 11.00 -15.46
C ILE A 21 -10.19 9.70 -16.19
N SER A 22 -9.09 9.69 -16.93
CA SER A 22 -8.52 8.46 -17.49
C SER A 22 -7.52 7.84 -16.51
N GLU A 23 -7.10 6.60 -16.79
CA GLU A 23 -6.04 5.94 -16.04
C GLU A 23 -4.75 6.80 -15.99
N GLN A 24 -4.40 7.48 -17.09
CA GLN A 24 -3.19 8.32 -17.15
C GLN A 24 -3.35 9.63 -16.36
N THR A 25 -4.56 10.18 -16.27
CA THR A 25 -4.81 11.45 -15.55
C THR A 25 -5.21 11.23 -14.09
N LEU A 26 -5.59 10.01 -13.71
CA LEU A 26 -6.03 9.65 -12.36
C LEU A 26 -5.06 10.10 -11.27
N LEU A 27 -3.76 9.80 -11.41
CA LEU A 27 -2.76 10.22 -10.41
C LEU A 27 -2.66 11.74 -10.29
N LYS A 28 -2.85 12.50 -11.37
CA LYS A 28 -2.81 13.97 -11.34
C LYS A 28 -4.00 14.55 -10.58
N SER A 29 -5.11 13.82 -10.53
CA SER A 29 -6.33 14.22 -9.81
C SER A 29 -6.19 14.11 -8.28
N PHE A 30 -5.17 13.41 -7.77
CA PHE A 30 -4.93 13.33 -6.32
C PHE A 30 -4.38 14.64 -5.77
N SER A 31 -4.63 14.89 -4.48
CA SER A 31 -4.11 16.06 -3.77
C SER A 31 -2.57 16.11 -3.80
N LYS A 32 -2.00 17.30 -3.54
CA LYS A 32 -0.54 17.49 -3.45
C LYS A 32 0.11 16.53 -2.43
N LYS A 33 -0.58 16.21 -1.33
CA LYS A 33 -0.12 15.28 -0.30
C LYS A 33 -0.39 13.81 -0.66
N GLY A 34 -1.45 13.51 -1.42
CA GLY A 34 -1.79 12.14 -1.81
C GLY A 34 -0.90 11.57 -2.91
N ARG A 35 -0.48 12.40 -3.87
CA ARG A 35 0.36 11.96 -5.01
C ARG A 35 1.67 11.27 -4.57
N PRO A 36 2.46 11.82 -3.64
CA PRO A 36 3.64 11.15 -3.13
C PRO A 36 3.33 9.80 -2.46
N LEU A 37 2.22 9.70 -1.71
CA LEU A 37 1.83 8.46 -1.03
C LEU A 37 1.47 7.35 -2.01
N VAL A 38 0.71 7.66 -3.07
CA VAL A 38 0.38 6.68 -4.12
C VAL A 38 1.64 6.21 -4.86
N LYS A 39 2.55 7.15 -5.19
CA LYS A 39 3.83 6.78 -5.82
C LYS A 39 4.67 5.89 -4.92
N LYS A 40 4.73 6.20 -3.62
CA LYS A 40 5.45 5.41 -2.63
C LYS A 40 4.83 4.02 -2.46
N ALA A 41 3.51 3.91 -2.40
CA ALA A 41 2.82 2.61 -2.37
C ALA A 41 3.24 1.70 -3.54
N LYS A 42 3.36 2.27 -4.75
CA LYS A 42 3.81 1.55 -5.95
C LYS A 42 5.26 1.02 -5.86
N THR A 43 6.13 1.61 -5.04
CA THR A 43 7.53 1.14 -4.92
C THR A 43 7.69 -0.07 -4.00
N PHE A 44 6.66 -0.41 -3.21
CA PHE A 44 6.71 -1.61 -2.36
C PHE A 44 6.40 -2.89 -3.14
N GLY A 45 5.83 -2.81 -4.35
CA GLY A 45 5.46 -4.01 -5.11
C GLY A 45 4.19 -4.70 -4.57
N THR A 46 3.29 -3.95 -3.94
CA THR A 46 2.00 -4.48 -3.47
C THR A 46 1.21 -5.09 -4.63
N LYS A 47 0.75 -6.32 -4.45
CA LYS A 47 -0.09 -7.07 -5.39
C LYS A 47 -1.55 -6.90 -4.99
N LEU A 48 -2.39 -6.51 -5.95
CA LEU A 48 -3.84 -6.43 -5.79
C LEU A 48 -4.49 -7.66 -6.42
N ARG A 49 -5.45 -8.27 -5.73
CA ARG A 49 -6.15 -9.45 -6.22
C ARG A 49 -7.60 -9.46 -5.75
N ARG A 50 -8.51 -9.87 -6.64
CA ARG A 50 -9.89 -10.22 -6.32
C ARG A 50 -9.95 -11.58 -5.63
N LEU A 51 -10.69 -11.66 -4.53
CA LEU A 51 -11.00 -12.90 -3.84
C LEU A 51 -12.17 -13.62 -4.51
N ASN A 52 -12.07 -14.94 -4.57
CA ASN A 52 -13.19 -15.80 -4.86
C ASN A 52 -14.03 -16.03 -3.60
N ARG A 53 -15.25 -16.55 -3.78
CA ARG A 53 -16.20 -16.82 -2.70
C ARG A 53 -15.61 -17.71 -1.58
N ASP A 54 -14.85 -18.74 -1.97
CA ASP A 54 -14.20 -19.70 -1.08
C ASP A 54 -13.00 -19.10 -0.32
N GLU A 55 -12.51 -17.93 -0.74
CA GLU A 55 -11.39 -17.23 -0.12
C GLU A 55 -11.84 -16.07 0.80
N LEU A 56 -13.14 -15.88 1.01
CA LEU A 56 -13.68 -14.80 1.85
C LEU A 56 -13.30 -14.93 3.33
N ASN A 57 -12.85 -16.10 3.77
CA ASN A 57 -12.25 -16.27 5.10
C ASN A 57 -11.03 -15.35 5.29
N LEU A 58 -10.24 -15.12 4.23
CA LEU A 58 -9.09 -14.19 4.29
C LEU A 58 -9.56 -12.76 4.56
N PHE A 59 -10.66 -12.33 3.95
CA PHE A 59 -11.27 -11.03 4.22
C PHE A 59 -11.75 -10.94 5.67
N LYS A 60 -12.43 -11.98 6.15
CA LYS A 60 -12.95 -12.07 7.52
C LYS A 60 -11.84 -12.04 8.58
N GLU A 61 -10.70 -12.68 8.33
CA GLU A 61 -9.54 -12.61 9.24
C GLU A 61 -9.06 -11.17 9.42
N ILE A 62 -9.01 -10.39 8.33
CA ILE A 62 -8.56 -9.00 8.34
C ILE A 62 -9.58 -8.09 9.06
N THR A 63 -10.87 -8.27 8.77
CA THR A 63 -11.97 -7.51 9.39
C THR A 63 -12.06 -7.76 10.89
N SER A 64 -11.91 -9.02 11.32
CA SER A 64 -11.92 -9.42 12.73
C SER A 64 -10.74 -8.80 13.48
N ALA A 65 -9.52 -8.91 12.92
CA ALA A 65 -8.34 -8.31 13.55
C ALA A 65 -8.45 -6.78 13.72
N THR A 66 -9.19 -6.11 12.83
CA THR A 66 -9.42 -4.66 12.93
C THR A 66 -10.56 -4.29 13.87
N SER A 67 -11.63 -5.09 13.90
CA SER A 67 -12.77 -4.88 14.78
C SER A 67 -12.40 -5.06 16.24
N ASP A 68 -11.63 -6.11 16.55
CA ASP A 68 -11.13 -6.39 17.90
C ASP A 68 -10.29 -5.22 18.42
N ARG A 69 -9.45 -4.64 17.56
CA ARG A 69 -8.62 -3.47 17.89
C ARG A 69 -9.44 -2.19 18.10
N ARG A 70 -10.45 -1.96 17.27
CA ARG A 70 -11.26 -0.73 17.28
C ARG A 70 -12.51 -0.85 18.16
N GLU A 71 -12.66 -1.99 18.86
CA GLU A 71 -13.76 -2.30 19.76
C GLU A 71 -15.15 -2.11 19.09
N TYR A 72 -15.28 -2.55 17.83
CA TYR A 72 -16.56 -2.63 17.14
C TYR A 72 -16.91 -4.07 16.78
N SER A 73 -18.20 -4.33 16.51
CA SER A 73 -18.67 -5.66 16.11
C SER A 73 -18.51 -5.85 14.59
N ASP A 74 -17.74 -6.87 14.19
CA ASP A 74 -17.60 -7.27 12.80
C ASP A 74 -18.78 -8.13 12.33
N LYS A 75 -19.01 -8.18 11.01
CA LYS A 75 -19.98 -9.09 10.40
C LYS A 75 -19.43 -10.53 10.36
N SER A 76 -20.34 -11.50 10.25
CA SER A 76 -19.97 -12.92 10.13
C SER A 76 -19.37 -13.23 8.75
N LEU A 77 -18.72 -14.39 8.61
CA LEU A 77 -18.30 -14.88 7.30
C LEU A 77 -19.51 -15.10 6.38
N ASP A 78 -20.58 -15.69 6.91
CA ASP A 78 -21.83 -15.93 6.18
C ASP A 78 -22.39 -14.64 5.57
N TYR A 79 -22.36 -13.52 6.32
CA TYR A 79 -22.77 -12.23 5.77
C TYR A 79 -21.96 -11.84 4.53
N TYR A 80 -20.65 -12.01 4.55
CA TYR A 80 -19.81 -11.68 3.39
C TYR A 80 -20.02 -12.66 2.22
N GLN A 81 -20.29 -13.94 2.50
CA GLN A 81 -20.61 -14.94 1.49
C GLN A 81 -21.97 -14.67 0.83
N ASP A 82 -23.01 -14.41 1.64
CA ASP A 82 -24.33 -14.03 1.15
C ASP A 82 -24.27 -12.73 0.34
N PHE A 83 -23.43 -11.77 0.77
CA PHE A 83 -23.19 -10.53 0.03
C PHE A 83 -22.56 -10.81 -1.34
N TYR A 84 -21.53 -11.65 -1.39
CA TYR A 84 -20.88 -12.06 -2.64
C TYR A 84 -21.89 -12.72 -3.58
N ASP A 85 -22.67 -13.67 -3.07
CA ASP A 85 -23.64 -14.43 -3.88
C ASP A 85 -24.79 -13.55 -4.39
N SER A 86 -25.23 -12.58 -3.58
CA SER A 86 -26.33 -11.69 -3.93
C SER A 86 -25.96 -10.66 -5.00
N PHE A 87 -24.75 -10.11 -4.94
CA PHE A 87 -24.29 -9.07 -5.88
C PHE A 87 -23.51 -9.64 -7.07
N GLY A 88 -22.95 -10.84 -6.96
CA GLY A 88 -22.26 -11.53 -8.05
C GLY A 88 -21.13 -10.70 -8.67
N ASP A 89 -21.26 -10.43 -9.96
CA ASP A 89 -20.29 -9.63 -10.73
C ASP A 89 -20.30 -8.13 -10.36
N LYS A 90 -21.33 -7.66 -9.64
CA LYS A 90 -21.47 -6.28 -9.17
C LYS A 90 -20.78 -6.02 -7.84
N ALA A 91 -20.10 -6.99 -7.25
CA ALA A 91 -19.29 -6.79 -6.05
C ALA A 91 -17.89 -7.38 -6.19
N GLU A 92 -16.90 -6.69 -5.63
CA GLU A 92 -15.51 -7.14 -5.60
C GLU A 92 -14.91 -7.03 -4.21
N PHE A 93 -14.57 -8.20 -3.66
CA PHE A 93 -13.71 -8.31 -2.49
C PHE A 93 -12.26 -8.31 -2.97
N MET A 94 -11.53 -7.25 -2.65
CA MET A 94 -10.15 -7.05 -3.07
C MET A 94 -9.22 -7.15 -1.86
N ILE A 95 -8.07 -7.78 -2.06
CA ILE A 95 -6.97 -7.75 -1.09
C ILE A 95 -5.73 -7.12 -1.71
N ALA A 96 -5.00 -6.40 -0.87
CA ALA A 96 -3.67 -5.90 -1.15
C ALA A 96 -2.67 -6.74 -0.35
N SER A 97 -1.69 -7.36 -1.02
CA SER A 97 -0.70 -8.24 -0.39
C SER A 97 0.73 -7.84 -0.78
N LEU A 98 1.70 -8.25 0.04
CA LEU A 98 3.12 -7.99 -0.18
C LEU A 98 3.92 -9.25 0.06
N ASN A 99 4.82 -9.57 -0.87
CA ASN A 99 5.85 -10.57 -0.67
C ASN A 99 7.15 -9.87 -0.24
N PHE A 100 7.73 -10.27 0.89
CA PHE A 100 8.96 -9.64 1.37
C PHE A 100 10.21 -10.08 0.60
N GLU A 101 10.22 -11.25 -0.03
CA GLU A 101 11.32 -11.66 -0.91
C GLU A 101 11.32 -10.80 -2.18
N ASP A 102 10.16 -10.68 -2.85
CA ASP A 102 10.02 -9.81 -4.03
C ASP A 102 10.41 -8.35 -3.68
N TYR A 103 9.97 -7.86 -2.51
CA TYR A 103 10.32 -6.53 -2.03
C TYR A 103 11.84 -6.38 -1.82
N LEU A 104 12.49 -7.36 -1.20
CA LEU A 104 13.93 -7.36 -0.99
C LEU A 104 14.69 -7.36 -2.33
N GLU A 105 14.27 -8.19 -3.28
CA GLU A 105 14.86 -8.24 -4.63
C GLU A 105 14.74 -6.88 -5.35
N HIS A 106 13.58 -6.23 -5.25
CA HIS A 106 13.39 -4.88 -5.79
C HIS A 106 14.32 -3.86 -5.15
N LEU A 107 14.48 -3.89 -3.81
CA LEU A 107 15.40 -3.01 -3.11
C LEU A 107 16.85 -3.24 -3.54
N GLN A 108 17.28 -4.49 -3.66
CA GLN A 108 18.64 -4.84 -4.09
C GLN A 108 18.91 -4.38 -5.52
N LYS A 109 17.95 -4.59 -6.42
CA LYS A 109 18.05 -4.14 -7.82
C LYS A 109 18.17 -2.63 -7.93
N ASP A 110 17.36 -1.89 -7.19
CA ASP A 110 17.38 -0.42 -7.25
C ASP A 110 18.59 0.17 -6.53
N GLN A 111 19.04 -0.44 -5.43
CA GLN A 111 20.30 -0.10 -4.78
C GLN A 111 21.50 -0.36 -5.71
N GLY A 112 21.53 -1.48 -6.44
CA GLY A 112 22.57 -1.79 -7.41
C GLY A 112 22.68 -0.73 -8.51
N LYS A 113 21.55 -0.33 -9.11
CA LYS A 113 21.52 0.76 -10.12
C LYS A 113 22.03 2.09 -9.56
N LEU A 114 21.78 2.36 -8.28
CA LEU A 114 22.28 3.56 -7.61
C LEU A 114 23.79 3.45 -7.34
N GLY A 115 24.26 2.27 -6.94
CA GLY A 115 25.69 1.94 -6.81
C GLY A 115 26.45 2.19 -8.11
N ASP A 116 25.91 1.77 -9.26
CA ASP A 116 26.52 2.02 -10.57
C ASP A 116 26.64 3.53 -10.87
N LYS A 117 25.67 4.34 -10.45
CA LYS A 117 25.71 5.81 -10.61
C LYS A 117 26.75 6.43 -9.69
N ILE A 118 26.85 5.94 -8.45
CA ILE A 118 27.85 6.38 -7.46
C ILE A 118 29.26 6.08 -8.00
N ALA A 119 29.51 4.87 -8.49
CA ALA A 119 30.80 4.47 -9.04
C ALA A 119 31.22 5.36 -10.22
N LYS A 120 30.29 5.66 -11.13
CA LYS A 120 30.53 6.60 -12.24
C LYS A 120 30.86 8.01 -11.76
N LEU A 121 30.13 8.51 -10.75
CA LEU A 121 30.40 9.84 -10.16
C LEU A 121 31.75 9.90 -9.45
N GLN A 122 32.15 8.82 -8.76
CA GLN A 122 33.45 8.72 -8.10
C GLN A 122 34.60 8.77 -9.12
N ALA A 123 34.54 7.95 -10.17
CA ALA A 123 35.54 7.95 -11.24
C ALA A 123 35.64 9.32 -11.97
N ASP A 124 34.52 10.03 -12.08
CA ASP A 124 34.46 11.38 -12.63
C ASP A 124 35.11 12.43 -11.71
N LEU A 125 34.97 12.27 -10.40
CA LEU A 125 35.55 13.16 -9.38
C LEU A 125 37.05 12.92 -9.23
N GLU A 126 37.55 11.70 -9.44
CA GLU A 126 39.00 11.44 -9.51
C GLU A 126 39.67 12.25 -10.63
N LYS A 127 38.97 12.41 -11.77
CA LYS A 127 39.45 13.20 -12.92
C LYS A 127 39.22 14.71 -12.75
N ASN A 128 38.21 15.10 -11.98
CA ASN A 128 37.88 16.50 -11.71
C ASN A 128 37.48 16.71 -10.24
N PRO A 129 38.47 16.81 -9.33
CA PRO A 129 38.23 16.77 -7.88
C PRO A 129 37.47 17.97 -7.33
N HIS A 130 37.54 19.12 -8.01
CA HIS A 130 36.99 20.39 -7.51
C HIS A 130 35.54 20.65 -7.92
N SER A 131 34.86 19.67 -8.53
CA SER A 131 33.46 19.83 -8.93
C SER A 131 32.50 19.70 -7.73
N GLU A 132 32.16 20.82 -7.09
CA GLU A 132 31.21 20.87 -5.97
C GLU A 132 29.86 20.22 -6.31
N LYS A 133 29.36 20.44 -7.52
CA LYS A 133 28.09 19.83 -8.00
C LYS A 133 28.14 18.31 -7.93
N LYS A 134 29.23 17.69 -8.40
CA LYS A 134 29.38 16.23 -8.39
C LYS A 134 29.60 15.69 -6.98
N GLN A 135 30.33 16.41 -6.12
CA GLN A 135 30.51 16.04 -4.72
C GLN A 135 29.17 16.05 -3.94
N ASN A 136 28.34 17.07 -4.17
CA ASN A 136 27.01 17.15 -3.57
C ASN A 136 26.10 16.02 -4.06
N GLN A 137 26.10 15.74 -5.37
CA GLN A 137 25.33 14.63 -5.94
C GLN A 137 25.80 13.27 -5.41
N LEU A 138 27.11 13.08 -5.24
CA LEU A 138 27.67 11.87 -4.63
C LEU A 138 27.16 11.70 -3.20
N ARG A 139 27.19 12.76 -2.38
CA ARG A 139 26.68 12.74 -1.00
C ARG A 139 25.19 12.38 -0.95
N GLU A 140 24.38 12.96 -1.84
CA GLU A 140 22.94 12.66 -1.92
C GLU A 140 22.70 11.19 -2.29
N PHE A 141 23.38 10.68 -3.31
CA PHE A 141 23.23 9.30 -3.75
C PHE A 141 23.77 8.31 -2.73
N SER A 142 24.88 8.60 -2.05
CA SER A 142 25.39 7.77 -0.95
C SER A 142 24.38 7.71 0.21
N SER A 143 23.82 8.85 0.62
CA SER A 143 22.76 8.87 1.64
C SER A 143 21.55 8.04 1.23
N GLN A 144 21.10 8.18 -0.02
CA GLN A 144 20.01 7.37 -0.56
C GLN A 144 20.39 5.87 -0.58
N PHE A 145 21.62 5.51 -0.93
CA PHE A 145 22.11 4.13 -0.92
C PHE A 145 22.05 3.52 0.48
N ASP A 146 22.42 4.27 1.51
CA ASP A 146 22.35 3.83 2.91
C ASP A 146 20.90 3.60 3.34
N THR A 147 19.95 4.41 2.88
CA THR A 147 18.53 4.16 3.15
C THR A 147 18.02 2.85 2.56
N PHE A 148 18.58 2.39 1.43
CA PHE A 148 18.26 1.07 0.89
C PHE A 148 18.78 -0.04 1.81
N THR A 149 20.01 0.08 2.34
CA THR A 149 20.58 -0.88 3.28
C THR A 149 19.70 -1.05 4.52
N THR A 150 19.23 0.05 5.11
CA THR A 150 18.29 0.00 6.25
C THR A 150 17.01 -0.75 5.89
N ARG A 151 16.41 -0.44 4.73
CA ARG A 151 15.18 -1.09 4.26
C ARG A 151 15.36 -2.56 3.92
N GLN A 152 16.53 -2.97 3.45
CA GLN A 152 16.85 -4.39 3.19
C GLN A 152 16.96 -5.16 4.49
N ASN A 153 17.58 -4.59 5.53
CA ASN A 153 17.62 -5.20 6.86
C ASN A 153 16.21 -5.38 7.44
N GLU A 154 15.36 -4.36 7.34
CA GLU A 154 13.95 -4.46 7.73
C GLU A 154 13.21 -5.54 6.94
N ALA A 155 13.42 -5.60 5.62
CA ALA A 155 12.83 -6.65 4.78
C ALA A 155 13.28 -8.05 5.21
N GLN A 156 14.54 -8.23 5.58
CA GLN A 156 15.08 -9.49 6.06
C GLN A 156 14.47 -9.92 7.41
N GLU A 157 14.22 -8.96 8.31
CA GLU A 157 13.48 -9.21 9.55
C GLU A 157 12.06 -9.69 9.26
N PHE A 158 11.37 -9.08 8.29
CA PHE A 158 10.04 -9.53 7.88
C PHE A 158 10.04 -10.89 7.20
N ILE A 159 11.02 -11.21 6.37
CA ILE A 159 11.18 -12.55 5.78
C ILE A 159 11.37 -13.58 6.90
N THR A 160 12.16 -13.26 7.93
CA THR A 160 12.36 -14.15 9.08
C THR A 160 11.05 -14.37 9.86
N LYS A 161 10.25 -13.30 10.01
CA LYS A 161 9.01 -13.33 10.79
C LYS A 161 7.82 -13.96 10.06
N TYR A 162 7.67 -13.67 8.77
CA TYR A 162 6.50 -14.03 7.97
C TYR A 162 6.78 -15.10 6.92
N GLY A 163 8.05 -15.44 6.71
CA GLY A 163 8.50 -16.40 5.71
C GLY A 163 8.37 -15.87 4.29
N LYS A 164 8.24 -16.80 3.34
CA LYS A 164 8.18 -16.54 1.89
C LYS A 164 6.76 -16.28 1.36
N LYS A 165 5.77 -16.22 2.25
CA LYS A 165 4.36 -16.13 1.87
C LYS A 165 3.99 -14.67 1.61
N ASP A 166 2.99 -14.47 0.74
CA ASP A 166 2.35 -13.18 0.60
C ASP A 166 1.64 -12.82 1.90
N VAL A 167 1.96 -11.65 2.45
CA VAL A 167 1.30 -11.10 3.63
C VAL A 167 0.22 -10.13 3.18
N ILE A 168 -1.01 -10.40 3.58
CA ILE A 168 -2.12 -9.50 3.27
C ILE A 168 -1.98 -8.24 4.12
N LEU A 169 -2.01 -7.08 3.46
CA LEU A 169 -1.88 -5.75 4.02
C LEU A 169 -3.23 -5.12 4.33
N ALA A 170 -4.20 -5.28 3.43
CA ALA A 170 -5.51 -4.70 3.55
C ALA A 170 -6.54 -5.47 2.73
N GLY A 171 -7.80 -5.37 3.14
CA GLY A 171 -8.96 -5.82 2.38
C GLY A 171 -9.92 -4.65 2.10
N SER A 172 -10.61 -4.70 0.97
CA SER A 172 -11.70 -3.80 0.65
C SER A 172 -12.86 -4.48 -0.08
N LEU A 173 -14.06 -3.92 0.08
CA LEU A 173 -15.26 -4.34 -0.65
C LEU A 173 -15.76 -3.18 -1.52
N PHE A 174 -15.85 -3.42 -2.83
CA PHE A 174 -16.45 -2.53 -3.81
C PHE A 174 -17.79 -3.06 -4.29
N ILE A 175 -18.71 -2.14 -4.60
CA ILE A 175 -20.00 -2.44 -5.24
C ILE A 175 -20.14 -1.57 -6.47
N TYR A 176 -20.66 -2.13 -7.55
CA TYR A 176 -20.84 -1.44 -8.82
C TYR A 176 -22.33 -1.32 -9.15
N THR A 177 -22.73 -0.09 -9.47
CA THR A 177 -24.01 0.20 -10.11
C THR A 177 -23.72 0.82 -11.48
N PRO A 178 -24.73 0.96 -12.37
CA PRO A 178 -24.51 1.63 -13.65
C PRO A 178 -24.02 3.08 -13.53
N GLN A 179 -24.28 3.74 -12.40
CA GLN A 179 -23.97 5.15 -12.18
C GLN A 179 -22.67 5.35 -11.39
N GLU A 180 -22.32 4.43 -10.48
CA GLU A 180 -21.22 4.65 -9.54
C GLU A 180 -20.55 3.36 -9.05
N ALA A 181 -19.32 3.51 -8.55
CA ALA A 181 -18.63 2.49 -7.79
C ALA A 181 -18.53 2.94 -6.33
N VAL A 182 -19.08 2.14 -5.43
CA VAL A 182 -19.12 2.42 -3.99
C VAL A 182 -18.01 1.65 -3.28
N TYR A 183 -17.23 2.37 -2.49
CA TYR A 183 -16.21 1.79 -1.61
C TYR A 183 -16.78 1.56 -0.21
N LEU A 184 -17.23 0.34 0.07
CA LEU A 184 -18.06 0.06 1.24
C LEU A 184 -17.24 -0.24 2.51
N PHE A 185 -16.18 -1.03 2.39
CA PHE A 185 -15.29 -1.36 3.52
C PHE A 185 -13.83 -1.16 3.17
N LEU A 186 -13.07 -0.60 4.12
CA LEU A 186 -11.61 -0.63 4.13
C LEU A 186 -11.11 -1.17 5.46
N VAL A 187 -10.28 -2.20 5.39
CA VAL A 187 -9.72 -2.79 6.58
C VAL A 187 -8.22 -3.03 6.42
N PRO A 188 -7.36 -2.28 7.14
CA PRO A 188 -5.91 -2.50 7.13
C PRO A 188 -5.49 -3.50 8.21
N THR A 189 -4.59 -4.42 7.86
CA THR A 189 -4.03 -5.42 8.78
C THR A 189 -3.01 -4.83 9.75
N GLN A 190 -2.95 -5.39 10.96
CA GLN A 190 -2.12 -4.89 12.06
C GLN A 190 -0.61 -5.14 11.87
N SER A 191 -0.24 -6.21 11.17
CA SER A 191 1.14 -6.75 11.15
C SER A 191 2.19 -5.75 10.67
N LEU A 192 1.80 -4.78 9.84
CA LEU A 192 2.73 -3.83 9.23
C LEU A 192 2.51 -2.38 9.67
N ILE A 193 1.40 -2.07 10.37
CA ILE A 193 1.09 -0.72 10.88
C ILE A 193 2.07 -0.27 11.97
N ASN A 194 2.58 -1.22 12.76
CA ASN A 194 3.55 -0.93 13.82
C ASN A 194 5.01 -1.11 13.40
N SER A 195 5.24 -1.57 12.17
CA SER A 195 6.58 -1.74 11.62
C SER A 195 7.00 -0.46 10.87
N THR A 196 8.29 -0.15 10.81
CA THR A 196 8.85 1.10 10.29
C THR A 196 8.33 1.49 8.89
N LEU A 197 7.86 0.52 8.10
CA LEU A 197 7.13 0.68 6.85
C LEU A 197 5.96 1.69 6.93
N LEU A 198 5.18 1.69 8.01
CA LEU A 198 4.07 2.63 8.23
C LEU A 198 4.40 3.78 9.20
N LEU A 199 5.46 3.70 10.01
CA LEU A 199 6.00 4.89 10.69
C LEU A 199 6.64 5.87 9.69
N SER A 200 7.20 5.36 8.59
CA SER A 200 7.56 6.13 7.40
C SER A 200 6.34 6.77 6.68
N TYR A 201 5.11 6.39 7.04
CA TYR A 201 3.86 7.03 6.61
C TYR A 201 3.37 8.11 7.59
N LYS A 202 3.80 8.07 8.87
CA LYS A 202 3.35 8.99 9.93
C LYS A 202 4.34 10.12 10.26
N ASN A 203 5.63 9.94 10.00
CA ASN A 203 6.67 10.92 10.36
C ASN A 203 7.02 11.93 9.24
N MET A 204 6.08 12.28 8.36
CA MET A 204 6.20 13.40 7.39
C MET A 204 4.88 14.14 7.19
#